data_AF-F3CFR6-F1
#
_entry.id   AF-F3CFR6-F1
#
_cell.length_a   1.000
_cell.length_b   1.000
_cell.length_c   1.000
_cell.angle_alpha   90.00
_cell.angle_beta   90.00
_cell.angle_gamma   90.00
#
_symmetry.space_group_name_H-M   'P 1'
#
loop_
_entity.id
_entity.type
_entity.pdbx_description
1 polymer ?
#
loop_
_entity_poly.entity_id
_entity_poly.type
_entity_poly.pdbx_seq_one_letter_code
_entity_poly.pdbx_strand_id
1 'polypeptide(L)'
;APTDIEMVTETYWRATHYMSDIATQYADGKISLAEKALGEQCYFAVCRRLYNSLKARQRSHRQVLDELNDKLADKYICNFSVFQSLPDTWAIGQVLPIL
;
A
#
# COMPACT_ATOMS: atom_id res chain seq x y z
N ALA A 1 -23.38 -9.57 0.45
CA ALA A 1 -24.00 -8.30 0.03
C ALA A 1 -23.11 -7.67 -1.03
N PRO A 2 -23.64 -7.06 -2.11
CA PRO A 2 -22.80 -6.31 -3.02
C PRO A 2 -22.13 -5.21 -2.20
N THR A 3 -20.81 -5.21 -2.12
CA THR A 3 -20.06 -4.14 -1.47
C THR A 3 -20.40 -2.88 -2.23
N ASP A 4 -21.14 -1.98 -1.58
CA ASP A 4 -21.62 -0.76 -2.21
C ASP A 4 -20.42 0.01 -2.78
N ILE A 5 -20.56 0.47 -4.01
CA ILE A 5 -19.43 0.93 -4.82
C ILE A 5 -18.76 2.18 -4.20
N GLU A 6 -19.54 3.00 -3.49
CA GLU A 6 -19.06 4.15 -2.72
C GLU A 6 -18.44 3.72 -1.37
N MET A 7 -18.94 2.63 -0.78
CA MET A 7 -18.43 2.09 0.49
C MET A 7 -17.03 1.49 0.35
N VAL A 8 -16.61 1.03 -0.84
CA VAL A 8 -15.27 0.44 -1.05
C VAL A 8 -14.16 1.46 -0.75
N THR A 9 -14.31 2.68 -1.27
CA THR A 9 -13.37 3.78 -1.04
C THR A 9 -13.38 4.25 0.41
N GLU A 10 -14.55 4.37 1.02
CA GLU A 10 -14.66 4.73 2.44
C GLU A 10 -14.00 3.68 3.35
N THR A 11 -14.22 2.40 3.04
CA THR A 11 -13.63 1.27 3.78
C THR A 11 -12.10 1.33 3.74
N TYR A 12 -11.51 1.69 2.59
CA TYR A 12 -10.07 1.89 2.47
C TYR A 12 -9.58 3.02 3.39
N TRP A 13 -10.24 4.19 3.36
CA TRP A 13 -9.84 5.33 4.19
C TRP A 13 -9.96 5.03 5.68
N ARG A 14 -11.03 4.35 6.10
CA ARG A 14 -11.20 3.89 7.49
C ARG A 14 -10.12 2.91 7.91
N ALA A 15 -9.80 1.93 7.06
CA ALA A 15 -8.72 0.98 7.35
C ALA A 15 -7.36 1.68 7.50
N THR A 16 -7.08 2.67 6.64
CA THR A 16 -5.84 3.46 6.70
C THR A 16 -5.78 4.33 7.96
N HIS A 17 -6.90 4.89 8.40
CA HIS A 17 -6.98 5.61 9.66
C HIS A 17 -6.67 4.69 10.86
N TYR A 18 -7.32 3.52 10.93
CA TYR A 18 -7.05 2.56 12.02
C TYR A 18 -5.59 2.07 12.04
N MET A 19 -4.96 1.92 10.88
CA MET A 19 -3.53 1.59 10.80
C MET A 19 -2.64 2.66 11.46
N SER A 20 -2.98 3.94 11.27
CA SER A 20 -2.29 5.06 11.95
C SER A 20 -2.52 5.04 13.46
N ASP A 21 -3.74 4.71 13.90
CA ASP A 21 -4.06 4.60 15.32
C ASP A 21 -3.32 3.45 15.99
N ILE A 22 -3.21 2.29 15.33
CA ILE A 22 -2.42 1.14 15.78
C ILE A 22 -0.95 1.55 15.97
N ALA A 23 -0.38 2.26 14.98
CA ALA A 23 1.00 2.74 15.06
C ALA A 23 1.19 3.70 16.26
N THR A 24 0.24 4.59 16.49
CA THR A 24 0.26 5.54 17.61
C THR A 24 0.12 4.83 18.96
N GLN A 25 -0.82 3.90 19.09
CA GLN A 25 -1.02 3.14 20.32
C GLN A 25 0.20 2.28 20.66
N TYR A 26 0.88 1.72 19.66
CA TYR A 26 2.13 1.00 19.89
C TYR A 26 3.26 1.92 20.36
N ALA A 27 3.41 3.10 19.72
CA ALA A 27 4.39 4.09 20.12
C ALA A 27 4.16 4.60 21.56
N ASP A 28 2.90 4.74 21.96
CA ASP A 28 2.49 5.08 23.33
C ASP A 28 2.64 3.92 24.34
N GLY A 29 3.02 2.72 23.89
CA GLY A 29 3.14 1.53 24.74
C GLY A 29 1.79 0.94 25.20
N LYS A 30 0.68 1.31 24.55
CA LYS A 30 -0.68 0.86 24.90
C LYS A 30 -1.02 -0.52 24.37
N ILE A 31 -0.34 -0.95 23.30
CA ILE A 31 -0.51 -2.28 22.69
C ILE A 31 0.84 -2.98 22.53
N SER A 32 0.80 -4.30 22.54
CA SER A 32 1.96 -5.17 22.34
C SER A 32 2.40 -5.24 20.87
N LEU A 33 3.62 -5.72 20.64
CA LEU A 33 4.12 -6.00 19.29
C LEU A 33 3.25 -7.01 18.53
N ALA A 34 2.70 -8.00 19.24
CA ALA A 34 1.81 -9.01 18.65
C ALA A 34 0.49 -8.40 18.17
N GLU A 35 -0.11 -7.52 18.97
CA GLU A 35 -1.33 -6.79 18.59
C GLU A 35 -1.08 -5.84 17.43
N LYS A 36 0.05 -5.13 17.44
CA LYS A 36 0.50 -4.33 16.29
C LYS A 36 0.60 -5.21 15.05
N ALA A 37 1.35 -6.29 15.09
CA ALA A 37 1.56 -7.19 13.95
C ALA A 37 0.24 -7.75 13.40
N LEU A 38 -0.69 -8.13 14.28
CA LEU A 38 -2.04 -8.56 13.87
C LEU A 38 -2.80 -7.44 13.17
N GLY A 39 -2.75 -6.22 13.71
CA GLY A 39 -3.35 -5.03 13.10
C GLY A 39 -2.82 -4.76 11.69
N GLU A 40 -1.50 -4.83 11.50
CA GLU A 40 -0.86 -4.66 10.18
C GLU A 40 -1.28 -5.76 9.20
N GLN A 41 -1.31 -7.03 9.65
CA GLN A 41 -1.76 -8.15 8.82
C GLN A 41 -3.22 -7.99 8.39
N CYS A 42 -4.10 -7.61 9.30
CA CYS A 42 -5.52 -7.33 9.03
C CYS A 42 -5.66 -6.20 8.00
N TYR A 43 -4.92 -5.10 8.17
CA TYR A 43 -4.91 -3.98 7.23
C TYR A 43 -4.53 -4.44 5.80
N PHE A 44 -3.42 -5.16 5.64
CA PHE A 44 -3.00 -5.65 4.32
C PHE A 44 -3.97 -6.68 3.73
N ALA A 45 -4.60 -7.52 4.56
CA ALA A 45 -5.64 -8.44 4.10
C ALA A 45 -6.87 -7.69 3.57
N VAL A 46 -7.28 -6.59 4.23
CA VAL A 46 -8.35 -5.71 3.74
C VAL A 46 -7.94 -5.04 2.43
N CYS A 47 -6.74 -4.47 2.34
CA CYS A 47 -6.23 -3.85 1.10
C CYS A 47 -6.29 -4.81 -0.09
N ARG A 48 -5.85 -6.07 0.07
CA ARG A 48 -5.90 -7.08 -0.99
C ARG A 48 -7.34 -7.43 -1.41
N ARG A 49 -8.27 -7.50 -0.46
CA ARG A 49 -9.70 -7.73 -0.76
C ARG A 49 -10.32 -6.56 -1.52
N LEU A 50 -10.01 -5.32 -1.10
CA LEU A 50 -10.50 -4.10 -1.75
C LEU A 50 -9.93 -3.95 -3.17
N TYR A 51 -8.64 -4.28 -3.37
CA TYR A 51 -8.00 -4.25 -4.68
C TYR A 51 -8.79 -5.04 -5.75
N ASN A 52 -9.21 -6.26 -5.42
CA ASN A 52 -10.02 -7.10 -6.32
C ASN A 52 -11.45 -6.57 -6.56
N SER A 53 -11.92 -5.64 -5.72
CA SER A 53 -13.28 -5.09 -5.78
C SER A 53 -13.35 -3.75 -6.52
N LEU A 54 -12.22 -3.05 -6.68
CA LEU A 54 -12.13 -1.75 -7.33
C LEU A 54 -12.16 -1.87 -8.86
N LYS A 55 -12.83 -0.93 -9.52
CA LYS A 55 -12.96 -0.90 -10.99
C LYS A 55 -12.24 0.31 -11.57
N ALA A 56 -11.20 0.08 -12.37
CA ALA A 56 -10.40 1.15 -12.99
C ALA A 56 -11.20 2.11 -13.90
N ARG A 57 -12.36 1.68 -14.41
CA ARG A 57 -13.25 2.49 -15.25
C ARG A 57 -13.99 3.58 -14.45
N GLN A 58 -14.06 3.47 -13.13
CA GLN A 58 -14.76 4.40 -12.28
C GLN A 58 -13.81 5.45 -11.71
N ARG A 59 -14.10 6.74 -11.99
CA ARG A 59 -13.20 7.85 -11.62
C ARG A 59 -12.97 7.95 -10.11
N SER A 60 -13.99 7.71 -9.28
CA SER A 60 -13.87 7.74 -7.81
C SER A 60 -12.95 6.66 -7.25
N HIS A 61 -12.76 5.55 -7.97
CA HIS A 61 -11.90 4.44 -7.54
C HIS A 61 -10.44 4.62 -7.92
N ARG A 62 -10.16 5.45 -8.94
CA ARG A 62 -8.83 5.55 -9.55
C ARG A 62 -7.76 5.93 -8.52
N GLN A 63 -8.03 6.94 -7.68
CA GLN A 63 -7.07 7.36 -6.65
C GLN A 63 -6.72 6.23 -5.68
N VAL A 64 -7.74 5.53 -5.15
CA VAL A 64 -7.51 4.41 -4.21
C VAL A 64 -6.85 3.22 -4.91
N LEU A 65 -7.17 2.98 -6.18
CA LEU A 65 -6.53 1.95 -6.98
C LEU A 65 -5.04 2.23 -7.18
N ASP A 66 -4.68 3.48 -7.51
CA ASP A 66 -3.29 3.90 -7.70
C ASP A 66 -2.49 3.75 -6.38
N GLU A 67 -3.06 4.21 -5.26
CA GLU A 67 -2.44 4.02 -3.94
C GLU A 67 -2.26 2.54 -3.55
N LEU A 68 -3.24 1.69 -3.90
CA LEU A 68 -3.14 0.25 -3.64
C LEU A 68 -2.13 -0.44 -4.58
N ASN A 69 -2.02 -0.01 -5.84
CA ASN A 69 -1.00 -0.52 -6.75
C ASN A 69 0.40 -0.27 -6.19
N ASP A 70 0.68 0.95 -5.75
CA ASP A 70 1.99 1.29 -5.17
C ASP A 70 2.25 0.53 -3.85
N LYS A 71 1.21 0.41 -3.00
CA LYS A 71 1.33 -0.22 -1.69
C LYS A 71 1.44 -1.74 -1.72
N LEU A 72 0.82 -2.39 -2.71
CA LEU A 72 0.82 -3.85 -2.86
C LEU A 72 1.85 -4.37 -3.87
N ALA A 73 2.63 -3.46 -4.48
CA ALA A 73 3.69 -3.83 -5.41
C ALA A 73 4.73 -4.76 -4.77
N ASP A 74 5.09 -5.82 -5.49
CA ASP A 74 6.16 -6.71 -5.10
C ASP A 74 7.50 -5.98 -5.14
N LYS A 75 8.31 -6.15 -4.09
CA LYS A 75 9.67 -5.61 -4.02
C LYS A 75 10.66 -6.64 -4.58
N TYR A 76 11.20 -6.35 -5.76
CA TYR A 76 12.25 -7.16 -6.38
C TYR A 76 13.64 -6.75 -5.89
N ILE A 77 14.43 -7.72 -5.43
CA ILE A 77 15.85 -7.52 -5.09
C ILE A 77 16.67 -8.08 -6.23
N CYS A 78 17.30 -7.19 -7.00
CA CYS A 78 18.07 -7.56 -8.18
C CYS A 78 19.56 -7.69 -7.85
N ASN A 79 20.23 -8.65 -8.49
CA ASN A 79 21.67 -8.89 -8.31
C ASN A 79 22.52 -7.92 -9.15
N PHE A 80 22.35 -6.62 -8.93
CA PHE A 80 23.21 -5.57 -9.47
C PHE A 80 23.27 -4.38 -8.51
N SER A 81 24.27 -3.52 -8.70
CA SER A 81 24.38 -2.27 -7.95
C SER A 81 23.94 -1.10 -8.82
N VAL A 82 22.93 -0.36 -8.36
CA VAL A 82 22.47 0.89 -9.02
C VAL A 82 23.63 1.88 -9.13
N PHE A 83 24.48 2.00 -8.10
CA PHE A 83 25.59 2.96 -8.11
C PHE A 83 26.73 2.57 -9.07
N GLN A 84 26.92 1.28 -9.31
CA GLN A 84 27.95 0.81 -10.24
C GLN A 84 27.46 0.77 -11.69
N SER A 85 26.19 0.37 -11.90
CA SER A 85 25.66 0.08 -13.23
C SER A 85 24.79 1.21 -13.80
N LEU A 86 24.06 1.94 -12.94
CA LEU A 86 23.07 2.96 -13.31
C LEU A 86 23.26 4.28 -12.52
N PRO A 87 24.46 4.90 -12.51
CA PRO A 87 24.74 6.09 -11.69
C PRO A 87 23.87 7.30 -12.08
N ASP A 88 23.55 7.45 -13.37
CA ASP A 88 22.74 8.58 -13.87
C ASP A 88 21.28 8.50 -13.41
N THR A 89 20.73 7.29 -13.25
CA THR A 89 19.39 7.10 -12.67
C THR A 89 19.34 7.63 -11.24
N TRP A 90 20.42 7.45 -10.46
CA TRP A 90 20.51 7.99 -9.10
C TRP A 90 20.81 9.50 -9.09
N ALA A 91 21.76 9.96 -9.91
CA ALA A 91 22.28 11.33 -9.84
C ALA A 91 21.36 12.38 -10.46
N ILE A 92 20.75 12.07 -11.60
CA ILE A 92 19.97 13.05 -12.39
C ILE A 92 18.58 12.54 -12.79
N GLY A 93 18.15 11.39 -12.25
CA GLY A 93 16.81 10.84 -12.50
C GLY A 93 16.63 10.29 -13.92
N GLN A 94 17.71 9.83 -14.58
CA GLN A 94 17.61 9.21 -15.90
C GLN A 94 16.74 7.95 -15.85
N VAL A 95 15.68 7.92 -16.66
CA VAL A 95 14.77 6.78 -16.79
C VAL A 95 15.34 5.77 -17.79
N LEU A 96 15.31 4.50 -17.41
CA LEU A 96 15.72 3.37 -18.24
C LEU A 96 14.56 2.37 -18.35
N PRO A 97 14.35 1.74 -19.51
CA PRO A 97 13.36 0.67 -19.64
C PRO A 97 13.80 -0.55 -18.81
N ILE A 98 12.89 -1.03 -17.97
CA ILE A 98 13.02 -2.28 -17.21
C ILE A 98 11.82 -3.15 -17.64
N LEU A 99 12.09 -4.40 -18.02
CA LEU A 99 11.10 -5.35 -18.53
C LEU A 99 10.92 -6.52 -17.56
#